data_AF-X0YSR2-F1
#
_entry.id   AF-X0YSR2-F1
#
_cell.length_a   1.000
_cell.length_b   1.000
_cell.length_c   1.000
_cell.angle_alpha   90.00
_cell.angle_beta   90.00
_cell.angle_gamma   90.00
#
_symmetry.space_group_name_H-M   'P 1'
#
loop_
_entity.id
_entity.type
_entity.pdbx_description
1 polymer ?
#
loop_
_entity_poly.entity_id
_entity_poly.type
_entity_poly.pdbx_seq_one_letter_code
_entity_poly.pdbx_strand_id
1 'polypeptide(L)'
;GFKIKHIGTILHAKMHSDFGNIMDKIQIKIYTNPEDVIALKARAKKVFRTRDERLKTLTDESVDTFYSCSLCQSFAPNHICAVSPERPGLCGAYNWLDCKASNEINPTGPNQPIQKGETIDEKLGVWKGVNEFVFKASNQALESFSAYSMIVDPMTSCGCFEVIATILPSTNGIMAVNREHSGMTPSGMKFSTTAGMVGGGIQTPGFIGISKYFIGSKKFIKADGGLKRLVWMPKALKEEIR
;
A
#
# COMPACT_ATOMS: atom_id res chain seq x y z
N GLY A 1 -30.05 -3.19 17.05
CA GLY A 1 -30.26 -1.73 16.93
C GLY A 1 -29.54 -1.08 15.75
N PHE A 2 -28.46 -1.65 15.22
CA PHE A 2 -27.76 -1.13 14.04
C PHE A 2 -28.65 -1.11 12.78
N LYS A 3 -28.54 -0.06 11.96
CA LYS A 3 -29.22 0.11 10.68
C LYS A 3 -28.24 0.73 9.67
N ILE A 4 -28.47 0.50 8.37
CA ILE A 4 -27.61 0.99 7.27
C ILE A 4 -27.39 2.51 7.35
N LYS A 5 -28.41 3.27 7.77
CA LYS A 5 -28.30 4.74 7.98
C LYS A 5 -27.14 5.15 8.89
N HIS A 6 -26.76 4.31 9.86
CA HIS A 6 -25.71 4.63 10.82
C HIS A 6 -24.32 4.68 10.14
N ILE A 7 -24.11 3.95 9.05
CA ILE A 7 -22.91 4.09 8.21
C ILE A 7 -22.83 5.53 7.68
N GLY A 8 -23.95 6.04 7.17
CA GLY A 8 -24.05 7.41 6.67
C GLY A 8 -23.83 8.46 7.76
N THR A 9 -24.40 8.25 8.95
CA THR A 9 -24.18 9.12 10.11
C THR A 9 -22.71 9.20 10.50
N ILE A 10 -22.01 8.05 10.57
CA ILE A 10 -20.58 8.01 10.91
C ILE A 10 -19.75 8.70 9.85
N LEU A 11 -19.96 8.39 8.56
CA LEU A 11 -19.21 9.02 7.47
C LEU A 11 -19.42 10.54 7.45
N HIS A 12 -20.65 11.01 7.59
CA HIS A 12 -20.97 12.43 7.64
C HIS A 12 -20.24 13.13 8.81
N ALA A 13 -20.37 12.59 10.03
CA ALA A 13 -19.75 13.17 11.21
C ALA A 13 -18.21 13.17 11.13
N LYS A 14 -17.62 12.06 10.67
CA LYS A 14 -16.16 11.92 10.56
C LYS A 14 -15.57 12.82 9.47
N MET A 15 -16.21 12.92 8.30
CA MET A 15 -15.72 13.81 7.25
C MET A 15 -15.79 15.29 7.67
N HIS A 16 -16.84 15.71 8.37
CA HIS A 16 -16.89 17.07 8.93
C HIS A 16 -15.83 17.29 10.02
N SER A 17 -15.67 16.32 10.92
CA SER A 17 -14.69 16.40 12.01
C SER A 17 -13.26 16.48 11.49
N ASP A 18 -12.93 15.69 10.48
CA ASP A 18 -11.55 15.51 10.01
C ASP A 18 -11.20 16.50 8.88
N PHE A 19 -12.18 16.97 8.10
CA PHE A 19 -11.99 17.80 6.91
C PHE A 19 -12.87 19.06 6.87
N GLY A 20 -13.34 19.56 8.01
CA GLY A 20 -14.22 20.74 8.09
C GLY A 20 -13.67 22.02 7.44
N ASN A 21 -12.35 22.13 7.30
CA ASN A 21 -11.69 23.24 6.60
C ASN A 21 -11.81 23.17 5.07
N ILE A 22 -12.26 22.02 4.53
CA ILE A 22 -12.36 21.75 3.08
C ILE A 22 -13.80 21.38 2.69
N MET A 23 -14.51 20.68 3.57
CA MET A 23 -15.87 20.18 3.33
C MET A 23 -16.91 20.96 4.14
N ASP A 24 -17.57 21.92 3.48
CA ASP A 24 -18.67 22.72 4.07
C ASP A 24 -19.99 21.94 4.19
N LYS A 25 -20.36 21.17 3.15
CA LYS A 25 -21.63 20.40 3.12
C LYS A 25 -21.39 18.99 2.62
N ILE A 26 -21.95 18.02 3.33
CA ILE A 26 -21.73 16.59 3.06
C ILE A 26 -23.08 15.89 2.90
N GLN A 27 -23.22 15.13 1.81
CA GLN A 27 -24.36 14.25 1.61
C GLN A 27 -23.88 12.82 1.40
N ILE A 28 -24.37 11.90 2.24
CA ILE A 28 -24.10 10.47 2.11
C ILE A 28 -25.32 9.76 1.54
N LYS A 29 -25.14 9.07 0.42
CA LYS A 29 -26.15 8.19 -0.18
C LYS A 29 -25.65 6.76 -0.18
N ILE A 30 -26.42 5.85 0.43
CA ILE A 30 -26.09 4.42 0.47
C ILE A 30 -27.03 3.69 -0.47
N TYR A 31 -26.47 3.05 -1.49
CA TYR A 31 -27.22 2.28 -2.47
C TYR A 31 -27.10 0.79 -2.15
N THR A 32 -28.25 0.12 -2.04
CA THR A 32 -28.34 -1.33 -1.80
C THR A 32 -29.07 -2.05 -2.92
N ASN A 33 -29.78 -1.32 -3.78
CA ASN A 33 -30.41 -1.88 -4.96
C ASN A 33 -29.32 -2.32 -5.97
N PRO A 34 -29.32 -3.59 -6.43
CA PRO A 34 -28.27 -4.13 -7.29
C PRO A 34 -28.02 -3.33 -8.56
N GLU A 35 -29.07 -2.85 -9.23
CA GLU A 35 -28.94 -2.10 -10.50
C GLU A 35 -28.21 -0.77 -10.29
N ASP A 36 -28.56 -0.03 -9.22
CA ASP A 36 -27.88 1.22 -8.86
C ASP A 36 -26.41 0.98 -8.54
N VAL A 37 -26.10 -0.11 -7.83
CA VAL A 37 -24.72 -0.49 -7.48
C VAL A 37 -23.90 -0.78 -8.75
N ILE A 38 -24.46 -1.50 -9.72
CA ILE A 38 -23.79 -1.78 -11.00
C ILE A 38 -23.50 -0.50 -11.77
N ALA A 39 -24.49 0.39 -11.89
CA ALA A 39 -24.35 1.67 -12.59
C ALA A 39 -23.31 2.59 -11.90
N LEU A 40 -23.37 2.70 -10.58
CA LEU A 40 -22.42 3.49 -9.79
C LEU A 40 -21.01 2.92 -9.84
N LYS A 41 -20.84 1.59 -9.83
CA LYS A 41 -19.53 0.95 -9.99
C LYS A 41 -18.90 1.33 -11.33
N ALA A 42 -19.67 1.34 -12.41
CA ALA A 42 -19.17 1.78 -13.72
C ALA A 42 -18.74 3.25 -13.71
N ARG A 43 -19.49 4.13 -13.03
CA ARG A 43 -19.11 5.55 -12.85
C ARG A 43 -17.86 5.70 -11.99
N ALA A 44 -17.78 5.00 -10.86
CA ALA A 44 -16.63 5.05 -9.95
C ALA A 44 -15.34 4.62 -10.65
N LYS A 45 -15.38 3.55 -11.47
CA LYS A 45 -14.24 3.11 -12.29
C LYS A 45 -13.69 4.21 -13.20
N LYS A 46 -14.54 5.08 -13.77
CA LYS A 46 -14.08 6.21 -14.59
C LYS A 46 -13.30 7.22 -13.75
N VAL A 47 -13.77 7.53 -12.54
CA VAL A 47 -13.09 8.43 -11.59
C VAL A 47 -11.74 7.85 -11.16
N PHE A 48 -11.71 6.56 -10.82
CA PHE A 48 -10.46 5.88 -10.44
C PHE A 48 -9.44 5.93 -11.57
N ARG A 49 -9.86 5.66 -12.82
CA ARG A 49 -8.97 5.75 -13.98
C ARG A 49 -8.35 7.14 -14.15
N THR A 50 -9.12 8.20 -13.97
CA THR A 50 -8.61 9.59 -14.04
C THR A 50 -7.61 9.88 -12.93
N ARG A 51 -7.82 9.32 -11.73
CA ARG A 51 -6.84 9.40 -10.62
C ARG A 51 -5.55 8.67 -10.99
N ASP A 52 -5.65 7.46 -11.54
CA ASP A 52 -4.49 6.64 -11.92
C ASP A 52 -3.71 7.27 -13.09
N GLU A 53 -4.40 7.92 -14.04
CA GLU A 53 -3.77 8.63 -15.16
C GLU A 53 -2.84 9.76 -14.70
N ARG A 54 -3.13 10.42 -13.57
CA ARG A 54 -2.26 11.46 -13.00
C ARG A 54 -0.93 10.91 -12.48
N LEU A 55 -0.87 9.62 -12.15
CA LEU A 55 0.36 8.97 -11.68
C LEU A 55 1.23 8.44 -12.82
N LYS A 56 0.68 8.21 -14.02
CA LYS A 56 1.39 7.52 -15.11
C LYS A 56 2.70 8.19 -15.53
N THR A 57 2.82 9.50 -15.34
CA THR A 57 4.01 10.27 -15.72
C THR A 57 5.03 10.42 -14.59
N LEU A 58 4.68 10.02 -13.35
CA LEU A 58 5.56 10.14 -12.19
C LEU A 58 6.32 8.83 -11.99
N THR A 59 7.64 8.92 -11.96
CA THR A 59 8.55 7.81 -11.60
C THR A 59 9.32 8.15 -10.34
N ASP A 60 9.92 7.14 -9.71
CA ASP A 60 10.73 7.33 -8.51
C ASP A 60 11.98 8.21 -8.78
N GLU A 61 12.50 8.19 -10.02
CA GLU A 61 13.60 9.05 -10.46
C GLU A 61 13.16 10.50 -10.69
N SER A 62 11.91 10.72 -11.10
CA SER A 62 11.39 12.06 -11.42
C SER A 62 11.07 12.94 -10.21
N VAL A 63 11.12 12.38 -9.00
CA VAL A 63 10.85 13.08 -7.74
C VAL A 63 12.05 13.00 -6.82
N ASP A 64 12.28 14.02 -6.00
CA ASP A 64 13.27 14.03 -4.91
C ASP A 64 12.67 13.61 -3.55
N THR A 65 11.35 13.63 -3.47
CA THR A 65 10.57 13.50 -2.24
C THR A 65 9.65 12.27 -2.33
N PHE A 66 9.76 11.38 -1.36
CA PHE A 66 8.76 10.35 -1.06
C PHE A 66 7.84 10.82 0.06
N TYR A 67 6.83 10.03 0.41
CA TYR A 67 5.98 10.33 1.56
C TYR A 67 5.88 9.13 2.50
N SER A 68 5.86 9.41 3.78
CA SER A 68 5.57 8.42 4.80
C SER A 68 4.07 8.19 4.93
N CYS A 69 3.66 7.07 5.55
CA CYS A 69 2.31 6.91 6.09
C CYS A 69 2.35 6.14 7.41
N SER A 70 2.04 6.83 8.51
CA SER A 70 1.99 6.27 9.87
C SER A 70 0.58 5.92 10.35
N LEU A 71 -0.44 6.05 9.49
CA LEU A 71 -1.86 5.85 9.85
C LEU A 71 -2.13 4.49 10.52
N CYS A 72 -1.39 3.46 10.12
CA CYS A 72 -1.54 2.10 10.64
C CYS A 72 -0.73 1.82 11.92
N GLN A 73 -0.04 2.81 12.50
CA GLN A 73 0.67 2.63 13.78
C GLN A 73 -0.26 2.37 14.97
N SER A 74 -1.55 2.70 14.83
CA SER A 74 -2.59 2.27 15.76
C SER A 74 -2.73 0.75 15.87
N PHE A 75 -2.30 0.00 14.85
CA PHE A 75 -2.30 -1.47 14.83
C PHE A 75 -0.89 -2.06 14.94
N ALA A 76 0.09 -1.49 14.24
CA ALA A 76 1.49 -1.93 14.23
C ALA A 76 2.41 -0.74 14.56
N PRO A 77 2.75 -0.52 15.84
CA PRO A 77 3.36 0.74 16.31
C PRO A 77 4.66 1.16 15.61
N ASN A 78 5.46 0.19 15.17
CA ASN A 78 6.74 0.45 14.50
C ASN A 78 6.65 0.41 12.98
N HIS A 79 5.46 0.15 12.42
CA HIS A 79 5.27 0.12 10.98
C HIS A 79 5.24 1.54 10.41
N ILE A 80 5.90 1.71 9.26
CA ILE A 80 5.83 2.91 8.44
C ILE A 80 5.82 2.50 6.97
N CYS A 81 4.89 3.04 6.18
CA CYS A 81 5.00 2.95 4.72
C CYS A 81 5.92 4.06 4.21
N ALA A 82 6.88 3.74 3.35
CA ALA A 82 7.52 4.72 2.47
C ALA A 82 6.87 4.62 1.09
N VAL A 83 6.04 5.60 0.75
CA VAL A 83 5.23 5.66 -0.46
C VAL A 83 5.96 6.47 -1.53
N SER A 84 6.19 5.84 -2.68
CA SER A 84 6.80 6.47 -3.86
C SER A 84 5.81 6.45 -5.04
N PRO A 85 6.07 7.20 -6.13
CA PRO A 85 5.24 7.14 -7.33
C PRO A 85 5.02 5.72 -7.86
N GLU A 86 6.06 4.88 -7.79
CA GLU A 86 6.02 3.52 -8.33
C GLU A 86 5.84 2.43 -7.25
N ARG A 87 5.72 2.81 -5.96
CA ARG A 87 5.42 1.91 -4.84
C ARG A 87 4.33 2.53 -3.94
N PRO A 88 3.04 2.31 -4.26
CA PRO A 88 1.94 2.77 -3.41
C PRO A 88 1.93 2.03 -2.06
N GLY A 89 1.24 2.60 -1.07
CA GLY A 89 1.05 1.99 0.24
C GLY A 89 0.43 0.59 0.12
N LEU A 90 0.83 -0.34 1.00
CA LEU A 90 0.44 -1.75 0.91
C LEU A 90 -1.08 -1.99 0.95
N CYS A 91 -1.86 -1.06 1.47
CA CYS A 91 -3.32 -1.11 1.48
C CYS A 91 -3.97 -0.89 0.10
N GLY A 92 -3.21 -0.41 -0.90
CA GLY A 92 -3.71 -0.06 -2.23
C GLY A 92 -4.52 1.24 -2.29
N ALA A 93 -4.80 1.88 -1.15
CA ALA A 93 -5.65 3.07 -1.07
C ALA A 93 -4.88 4.40 -1.09
N TYR A 94 -3.60 4.40 -0.71
CA TYR A 94 -2.72 5.58 -0.68
C TYR A 94 -1.61 5.44 -1.71
N ASN A 95 -1.63 6.30 -2.72
CA ASN A 95 -0.51 6.53 -3.65
C ASN A 95 0.26 7.79 -3.25
N TRP A 96 1.34 8.09 -3.98
CA TRP A 96 2.19 9.25 -3.71
C TRP A 96 1.44 10.60 -3.75
N LEU A 97 0.52 10.80 -4.71
CA LEU A 97 -0.29 12.03 -4.81
C LEU A 97 -1.28 12.14 -3.65
N ASP A 98 -1.85 11.03 -3.17
CA ASP A 98 -2.74 11.06 -2.01
C ASP A 98 -1.98 11.45 -0.74
N CYS A 99 -0.77 10.91 -0.55
CA CYS A 99 0.08 11.27 0.59
C CYS A 99 0.51 12.73 0.53
N LYS A 100 0.87 13.23 -0.66
CA LYS A 100 1.16 14.65 -0.89
C LYS A 100 -0.04 15.53 -0.52
N ALA A 101 -1.21 15.24 -1.08
CA ALA A 101 -2.43 15.97 -0.79
C ALA A 101 -2.78 15.91 0.71
N SER A 102 -2.63 14.75 1.35
CA SER A 102 -2.88 14.61 2.79
C SER A 102 -1.95 15.48 3.63
N ASN A 103 -0.68 15.63 3.25
CA ASN A 103 0.25 16.51 3.94
C ASN A 103 -0.08 18.00 3.71
N GLU A 104 -0.48 18.38 2.49
CA GLU A 104 -0.93 19.75 2.17
C GLU A 104 -2.20 20.14 2.95
N ILE A 105 -3.11 19.18 3.15
CA ILE A 105 -4.34 19.36 3.94
C ILE A 105 -4.03 19.47 5.43
N ASN A 106 -3.15 18.60 5.94
CA ASN A 106 -2.76 18.57 7.35
C ASN A 106 -1.27 18.26 7.50
N PRO A 107 -0.42 19.29 7.64
CA PRO A 107 1.03 19.12 7.77
C PRO A 107 1.48 18.33 9.00
N THR A 108 0.64 18.21 10.04
CA THR A 108 0.93 17.39 11.24
C THR A 108 0.27 16.00 11.18
N GLY A 109 -0.34 15.67 10.05
CA GLY A 109 -1.01 14.41 9.80
C GLY A 109 -0.07 13.21 9.62
N PRO A 110 -0.62 12.03 9.27
CA PRO A 110 0.14 10.78 9.21
C PRO A 110 1.06 10.66 7.98
N ASN A 111 0.94 11.59 7.02
CA ASN A 111 1.75 11.61 5.82
C ASN A 111 2.76 12.75 5.89
N GLN A 112 4.04 12.41 5.96
CA GLN A 112 5.13 13.38 6.08
C GLN A 112 6.06 13.25 4.86
N PRO A 113 6.60 14.35 4.33
CA PRO A 113 7.56 14.29 3.23
C PRO A 113 8.87 13.65 3.71
N ILE A 114 9.45 12.80 2.86
CA ILE A 114 10.74 12.15 3.06
C ILE A 114 11.64 12.61 1.91
N GLN A 115 12.63 13.45 2.22
CA GLN A 115 13.67 13.78 1.24
C GLN A 115 14.54 12.53 1.03
N LYS A 116 14.73 12.10 -0.22
CA LYS A 116 15.59 10.93 -0.50
C LYS A 116 17.01 11.17 0.01
N GLY A 117 17.58 12.35 -0.25
CA GLY A 117 18.96 12.65 0.09
C GLY A 117 19.96 11.81 -0.72
N GLU A 118 21.06 11.42 -0.10
CA GLU A 118 22.12 10.62 -0.73
C GLU A 118 21.62 9.21 -1.09
N THR A 119 21.92 8.76 -2.30
CA THR A 119 21.64 7.38 -2.73
C THR A 119 22.75 6.47 -2.22
N ILE A 120 22.40 5.49 -1.40
CA ILE A 120 23.33 4.50 -0.84
C ILE A 120 23.44 3.29 -1.78
N ASP A 121 22.29 2.79 -2.25
CA ASP A 121 22.22 1.70 -3.22
C ASP A 121 21.03 1.92 -4.17
N GLU A 122 21.32 2.28 -5.42
CA GLU A 122 20.30 2.52 -6.44
C GLU A 122 19.55 1.25 -6.84
N LYS A 123 20.22 0.09 -6.82
CA LYS A 123 19.63 -1.19 -7.22
C LYS A 123 18.60 -1.64 -6.20
N LEU A 124 18.93 -1.57 -4.91
CA LEU A 124 18.02 -1.89 -3.81
C LEU A 124 16.99 -0.79 -3.56
N GLY A 125 17.28 0.44 -3.99
CA GLY A 125 16.47 1.62 -3.68
C GLY A 125 16.61 1.99 -2.22
N VAL A 126 17.86 2.22 -1.81
CA VAL A 126 18.23 2.62 -0.45
C VAL A 126 18.79 4.03 -0.52
N TRP A 127 18.19 4.93 0.26
CA TRP A 127 18.61 6.32 0.36
C TRP A 127 18.77 6.69 1.83
N LYS A 128 19.77 7.52 2.11
CA LYS A 128 20.10 7.96 3.47
C LYS A 128 18.93 8.64 4.16
N GLY A 129 18.26 9.58 3.48
CA GLY A 129 17.14 10.31 4.05
C GLY A 129 15.90 9.44 4.30
N VAL A 130 15.72 8.38 3.50
CA VAL A 130 14.66 7.40 3.73
C VAL A 130 14.97 6.55 4.96
N ASN A 131 16.19 6.04 5.10
CA ASN A 131 16.59 5.25 6.28
C ASN A 131 16.52 6.07 7.57
N GLU A 132 17.04 7.30 7.57
CA GLU A 132 16.96 8.20 8.73
C GLU A 132 15.51 8.47 9.15
N PHE A 133 14.62 8.70 8.17
CA PHE A 133 13.20 8.88 8.45
C PHE A 133 12.56 7.61 9.01
N VAL A 134 12.79 6.47 8.36
CA VAL A 134 12.24 5.17 8.78
C VAL A 134 12.68 4.84 10.20
N PHE A 135 13.97 4.97 10.51
CA PHE A 135 14.52 4.75 11.85
C PHE A 135 13.83 5.60 12.91
N LYS A 136 13.68 6.90 12.67
CA LYS A 136 12.98 7.79 13.61
C LYS A 136 11.50 7.42 13.74
N ALA A 137 10.80 7.21 12.62
CA ALA A 137 9.37 6.98 12.59
C ALA A 137 8.96 5.58 13.09
N SER A 138 9.86 4.61 13.08
CA SER A 138 9.66 3.26 13.57
C SER A 138 10.07 3.08 15.04
N ASN A 139 10.21 4.16 15.81
CA ASN A 139 10.72 4.13 17.18
C ASN A 139 12.09 3.44 17.29
N GLN A 140 12.97 3.70 16.31
CA GLN A 140 14.33 3.14 16.23
C GLN A 140 14.40 1.62 16.00
N ALA A 141 13.27 0.99 15.67
CA ALA A 141 13.20 -0.45 15.43
C ALA A 141 13.74 -0.90 14.05
N LEU A 142 13.81 -0.01 13.06
CA LEU A 142 14.17 -0.32 11.67
C LEU A 142 15.34 0.55 11.23
N GLU A 143 16.50 -0.05 11.00
CA GLU A 143 17.71 0.68 10.62
C GLU A 143 17.79 0.97 9.11
N SER A 144 17.18 0.11 8.30
CA SER A 144 17.32 0.13 6.85
C SER A 144 16.03 -0.27 6.15
N PHE A 145 15.85 0.25 4.94
CA PHE A 145 14.71 -0.01 4.07
C PHE A 145 15.15 -0.10 2.61
N SER A 146 14.82 -1.21 1.95
CA SER A 146 14.98 -1.38 0.50
C SER A 146 13.65 -1.21 -0.23
N ALA A 147 13.56 -0.20 -1.11
CA ALA A 147 12.37 0.04 -1.92
C ALA A 147 12.13 -1.03 -2.99
N TYR A 148 13.17 -1.74 -3.43
CA TYR A 148 13.11 -2.62 -4.60
C TYR A 148 13.48 -4.08 -4.33
N SER A 149 13.75 -4.46 -3.08
CA SER A 149 13.98 -5.85 -2.68
C SER A 149 12.94 -6.32 -1.66
N MET A 150 12.55 -7.59 -1.76
CA MET A 150 11.83 -8.34 -0.75
C MET A 150 12.74 -9.20 0.14
N ILE A 151 14.04 -9.26 -0.19
CA ILE A 151 15.03 -10.10 0.49
C ILE A 151 15.89 -9.27 1.44
N VAL A 152 16.41 -8.15 0.98
CA VAL A 152 17.26 -7.25 1.79
C VAL A 152 16.37 -6.17 2.39
N ASP A 153 16.33 -6.08 3.72
CA ASP A 153 15.62 -5.04 4.50
C ASP A 153 14.27 -4.60 3.91
N PRO A 154 13.32 -5.54 3.69
CA PRO A 154 12.06 -5.21 3.04
C PRO A 154 11.21 -4.23 3.85
N MET A 155 10.25 -3.57 3.20
CA MET A 155 9.20 -2.83 3.91
C MET A 155 8.44 -3.76 4.86
N THR A 156 8.27 -3.32 6.11
CA THR A 156 7.41 -4.02 7.06
C THR A 156 5.95 -3.90 6.66
N SER A 157 5.09 -4.70 7.27
CA SER A 157 3.65 -4.69 7.02
C SER A 157 2.88 -4.48 8.31
N CYS A 158 1.79 -3.69 8.25
CA CYS A 158 0.85 -3.57 9.36
C CYS A 158 -0.10 -4.78 9.40
N GLY A 159 -1.28 -4.67 8.78
CA GLY A 159 -2.27 -5.74 8.68
C GLY A 159 -3.29 -5.56 7.56
N CYS A 160 -3.20 -4.48 6.79
CA CYS A 160 -4.17 -4.11 5.75
C CYS A 160 -3.68 -4.35 4.32
N PHE A 161 -2.56 -5.04 4.12
CA PHE A 161 -2.03 -5.37 2.78
C PHE A 161 -3.06 -6.13 1.95
N GLU A 162 -3.15 -5.82 0.66
CA GLU A 162 -4.06 -6.51 -0.26
C GLU A 162 -3.50 -7.87 -0.70
N VAL A 163 -2.18 -7.96 -0.84
CA VAL A 163 -1.45 -9.12 -1.36
C VAL A 163 -0.25 -9.41 -0.47
N ILE A 164 0.08 -10.68 -0.30
CA ILE A 164 1.39 -11.11 0.24
C ILE A 164 2.19 -11.75 -0.89
N ALA A 165 3.40 -11.24 -1.10
CA ALA A 165 4.41 -11.90 -1.93
C ALA A 165 5.34 -12.74 -1.04
N THR A 166 5.55 -14.00 -1.44
CA THR A 166 6.30 -14.99 -0.66
C THR A 166 7.30 -15.71 -1.56
N ILE A 167 8.55 -15.83 -1.12
CA ILE A 167 9.56 -16.62 -1.82
C ILE A 167 9.21 -18.12 -1.82
N LEU A 168 9.45 -18.77 -2.96
CA LEU A 168 9.32 -20.21 -3.17
C LEU A 168 10.69 -20.78 -3.60
N PRO A 169 11.56 -21.18 -2.64
CA PRO A 169 12.94 -21.55 -2.92
C PRO A 169 13.10 -22.63 -4.00
N SER A 170 12.22 -23.64 -4.00
CA SER A 170 12.23 -24.75 -4.97
C SER A 170 11.98 -24.34 -6.42
N THR A 171 11.47 -23.12 -6.65
CA THR A 171 11.16 -22.58 -7.98
C THR A 171 12.09 -21.45 -8.40
N ASN A 172 13.00 -21.00 -7.51
CA ASN A 172 13.78 -19.77 -7.69
C ASN A 172 12.88 -18.55 -8.02
N GLY A 173 11.68 -18.54 -7.46
CA GLY A 173 10.63 -17.56 -7.76
C GLY A 173 9.81 -17.22 -6.52
N ILE A 174 8.72 -16.49 -6.72
CA ILE A 174 7.78 -16.05 -5.69
C ILE A 174 6.35 -16.38 -6.09
N MET A 175 5.48 -16.49 -5.08
CA MET A 175 4.04 -16.44 -5.27
C MET A 175 3.47 -15.10 -4.78
N ALA A 176 2.31 -14.70 -5.31
CA ALA A 176 1.52 -13.59 -4.81
C ALA A 176 0.09 -14.04 -4.51
N VAL A 177 -0.39 -13.85 -3.28
CA VAL A 177 -1.75 -14.22 -2.86
C VAL A 177 -2.50 -13.02 -2.32
N ASN A 178 -3.70 -12.75 -2.84
CA ASN A 178 -4.57 -11.67 -2.39
C ASN A 178 -5.45 -12.08 -1.20
N ARG A 179 -5.86 -11.09 -0.40
CA ARG A 179 -6.65 -11.24 0.83
C ARG A 179 -7.94 -12.04 0.65
N GLU A 180 -8.59 -11.90 -0.50
CA GLU A 180 -9.85 -12.56 -0.80
C GLU A 180 -9.69 -14.05 -1.16
N HIS A 181 -8.46 -14.53 -1.36
CA HIS A 181 -8.18 -15.93 -1.66
C HIS A 181 -8.15 -16.77 -0.37
N SER A 182 -9.13 -17.66 -0.21
CA SER A 182 -9.27 -18.55 0.96
C SER A 182 -8.55 -19.91 0.83
N GLY A 183 -8.03 -20.22 -0.35
CA GLY A 183 -7.40 -21.49 -0.69
C GLY A 183 -5.98 -21.67 -0.13
N MET A 184 -5.48 -22.90 -0.26
CA MET A 184 -4.08 -23.21 0.03
C MET A 184 -3.19 -22.67 -1.08
N THR A 185 -1.97 -22.27 -0.72
CA THR A 185 -0.98 -21.74 -1.66
C THR A 185 0.24 -22.65 -1.74
N PRO A 186 1.12 -22.50 -2.75
CA PRO A 186 2.35 -23.28 -2.86
C PRO A 186 3.32 -23.14 -1.69
N SER A 187 3.18 -22.11 -0.84
CA SER A 187 3.98 -21.98 0.38
C SER A 187 3.49 -22.90 1.52
N GLY A 188 2.47 -23.73 1.29
CA GLY A 188 1.87 -24.58 2.31
C GLY A 188 1.00 -23.84 3.34
N MET A 189 0.68 -22.56 3.09
CA MET A 189 -0.10 -21.71 3.99
C MET A 189 -1.25 -21.02 3.25
N LYS A 190 -2.34 -20.73 3.96
CA LYS A 190 -3.39 -19.81 3.49
C LYS A 190 -2.95 -18.36 3.69
N PHE A 191 -3.60 -17.42 2.99
CA PHE A 191 -3.37 -15.98 3.18
C PHE A 191 -3.42 -15.58 4.66
N SER A 192 -4.42 -16.04 5.42
CA SER A 192 -4.60 -15.69 6.83
C SER A 192 -3.42 -16.14 7.72
N THR A 193 -2.86 -17.32 7.44
CA THR A 193 -1.71 -17.85 8.17
C THR A 193 -0.46 -17.05 7.86
N THR A 194 -0.19 -16.77 6.58
CA THR A 194 0.95 -15.94 6.17
C THR A 194 0.81 -14.50 6.68
N ALA A 195 -0.40 -13.93 6.69
CA ALA A 195 -0.66 -12.59 7.19
C ALA A 195 -0.29 -12.42 8.67
N GLY A 196 -0.51 -13.46 9.49
CA GLY A 196 -0.11 -13.46 10.90
C GLY A 196 1.40 -13.43 11.13
N MET A 197 2.19 -13.92 10.17
CA MET A 197 3.65 -13.91 10.23
C MET A 197 4.26 -12.61 9.68
N VAL A 198 3.66 -12.02 8.65
CA VAL A 198 4.19 -10.86 7.93
C VAL A 198 3.76 -9.53 8.57
N GLY A 199 2.60 -9.52 9.23
CA GLY A 199 2.07 -8.34 9.90
C GLY A 199 2.83 -7.96 11.18
N GLY A 200 2.47 -6.80 11.73
CA GLY A 200 2.98 -6.33 13.03
C GLY A 200 4.19 -5.40 12.98
N GLY A 201 4.62 -4.98 11.79
CA GLY A 201 5.68 -3.97 11.64
C GLY A 201 7.10 -4.52 11.80
N ILE A 202 7.31 -5.82 11.56
CA ILE A 202 8.62 -6.47 11.55
C ILE A 202 9.12 -6.70 10.13
N GLN A 203 10.45 -6.71 9.94
CA GLN A 203 11.06 -7.10 8.66
C GLN A 203 11.10 -8.62 8.55
N THR A 204 10.54 -9.15 7.47
CA THR A 204 10.48 -10.59 7.20
C THR A 204 11.06 -10.87 5.82
N PRO A 205 12.40 -10.93 5.67
CA PRO A 205 13.06 -11.30 4.41
C PRO A 205 12.40 -12.51 3.73
N GLY A 206 12.03 -12.34 2.46
CA GLY A 206 11.30 -13.34 1.67
C GLY A 206 9.77 -13.25 1.75
N PHE A 207 9.22 -12.36 2.58
CA PHE A 207 7.79 -12.13 2.70
C PHE A 207 7.49 -10.63 2.77
N ILE A 208 6.61 -10.14 1.90
CA ILE A 208 6.18 -8.72 1.94
C ILE A 208 4.69 -8.58 1.70
N GLY A 209 4.04 -7.71 2.49
CA GLY A 209 2.71 -7.20 2.19
C GLY A 209 2.79 -6.06 1.18
N ILE A 210 1.98 -6.14 0.13
CA ILE A 210 1.94 -5.16 -0.98
C ILE A 210 0.49 -4.88 -1.39
N SER A 211 0.30 -3.81 -2.16
CA SER A 211 -0.96 -3.57 -2.87
C SER A 211 -1.00 -4.37 -4.17
N LYS A 212 -2.21 -4.56 -4.72
CA LYS A 212 -2.39 -5.19 -6.04
C LYS A 212 -1.68 -4.39 -7.15
N TYR A 213 -1.72 -3.06 -7.06
CA TYR A 213 -1.09 -2.15 -8.03
C TYR A 213 0.43 -2.30 -8.12
N PHE A 214 1.09 -2.59 -6.99
CA PHE A 214 2.55 -2.71 -6.99
C PHE A 214 3.04 -3.86 -7.87
N ILE A 215 2.25 -4.92 -8.08
CA ILE A 215 2.61 -6.05 -8.98
C ILE A 215 2.85 -5.56 -10.42
N GLY A 216 2.06 -4.58 -10.88
CA GLY A 216 2.18 -4.01 -12.23
C GLY A 216 3.25 -2.91 -12.36
N SER A 217 3.88 -2.52 -11.26
CA SER A 217 4.89 -1.46 -11.25
C SER A 217 6.19 -1.89 -11.94
N LYS A 218 6.88 -0.94 -12.61
CA LYS A 218 8.24 -1.16 -13.12
C LYS A 218 9.26 -1.35 -12.00
N LYS A 219 8.92 -0.96 -10.77
CA LYS A 219 9.72 -1.12 -9.55
C LYS A 219 9.35 -2.34 -8.71
N PHE A 220 8.36 -3.13 -9.15
CA PHE A 220 7.98 -4.36 -8.46
C PHE A 220 9.20 -5.25 -8.25
N ILE A 221 9.65 -5.39 -6.99
CA ILE A 221 10.82 -6.17 -6.55
C ILE A 221 11.99 -6.18 -7.57
N LYS A 222 12.29 -5.00 -8.14
CA LYS A 222 13.18 -4.86 -9.30
C LYS A 222 14.58 -5.41 -9.00
N ALA A 223 15.07 -5.27 -7.76
CA ALA A 223 16.37 -5.78 -7.34
C ALA A 223 16.45 -7.32 -7.38
N ASP A 224 15.31 -8.00 -7.23
CA ASP A 224 15.22 -9.46 -7.13
C ASP A 224 14.85 -10.12 -8.47
N GLY A 225 14.65 -9.34 -9.54
CA GLY A 225 14.30 -9.80 -10.88
C GLY A 225 12.87 -9.49 -11.32
N GLY A 226 12.12 -8.76 -10.50
CA GLY A 226 10.82 -8.22 -10.85
C GLY A 226 9.75 -9.25 -11.16
N LEU A 227 8.83 -8.88 -12.06
CA LEU A 227 7.67 -9.71 -12.42
C LEU A 227 8.08 -11.10 -12.96
N LYS A 228 9.27 -11.24 -13.54
CA LYS A 228 9.79 -12.54 -14.04
C LYS A 228 9.96 -13.58 -12.93
N ARG A 229 10.02 -13.18 -11.66
CA ARG A 229 10.06 -14.09 -10.51
C ARG A 229 8.69 -14.63 -10.11
N LEU A 230 7.58 -14.03 -10.57
CA LEU A 230 6.25 -14.46 -10.16
C LEU A 230 5.85 -15.77 -10.85
N VAL A 231 5.88 -16.87 -10.10
CA VAL A 231 5.58 -18.22 -10.61
C VAL A 231 4.16 -18.69 -10.28
N TRP A 232 3.48 -18.05 -9.33
CA TRP A 232 2.12 -18.41 -8.95
C TRP A 232 1.30 -17.21 -8.47
N MET A 233 0.04 -17.16 -8.89
CA MET A 233 -0.96 -16.23 -8.37
C MET A 233 -2.39 -16.78 -8.56
N PRO A 234 -3.37 -16.42 -7.73
CA PRO A 234 -4.76 -16.76 -7.96
C PRO A 234 -5.26 -16.22 -9.30
N LYS A 235 -6.08 -17.01 -10.01
CA LYS A 235 -6.68 -16.61 -11.30
C LYS A 235 -7.44 -15.28 -11.19
N ALA A 236 -8.24 -15.13 -10.14
CA ALA A 236 -9.01 -13.90 -9.89
C ALA A 236 -8.10 -12.67 -9.76
N LEU A 237 -6.97 -12.78 -9.05
CA LEU A 237 -5.99 -11.71 -8.93
C LEU A 237 -5.38 -11.37 -10.30
N LYS A 238 -5.00 -12.39 -11.09
CA LYS A 238 -4.45 -12.20 -12.43
C LYS A 238 -5.43 -11.48 -13.37
N GLU A 239 -6.71 -11.80 -13.28
CA GLU A 239 -7.77 -11.15 -14.08
C GLU A 239 -8.04 -9.72 -13.62
N GLU A 240 -7.95 -9.44 -12.33
CA GLU A 240 -8.18 -8.12 -11.75
C GLU A 240 -7.10 -7.10 -12.12
N ILE A 241 -5.83 -7.52 -12.16
CA ILE A 241 -4.69 -6.62 -12.42
C ILE A 241 -4.27 -6.53 -13.88
N ARG A 242 -5.02 -7.17 -14.79
CA ARG A 242 -4.68 -7.25 -16.22
C ARG A 242 -4.95 -5.95 -16.98
#